data_AF-A0A536YS90-F1
#
_entry.id   AF-A0A536YS90-F1
#
_cell.length_a   1.000
_cell.length_b   1.000
_cell.length_c   1.000
_cell.angle_alpha   90.00
_cell.angle_beta   90.00
_cell.angle_gamma   90.00
#
_symmetry.space_group_name_H-M   'P 1'
#
loop_
_entity.id
_entity.type
_entity.pdbx_description
1 polymer ?
#
loop_
_entity_poly.entity_id
_entity_poly.type
_entity_poly.pdbx_seq_one_letter_code
_entity_poly.pdbx_strand_id
1 'polypeptide(L)'
;MTNRLSTALSAIVLLAFAGCAATPEPAPPPPPPAPAPRPAAPPPPPPPAPRPKAEKITTASTVNFDFDRYVIRPDARSKLDDLVGKLRSVDLEVIIAVGHADRIGSDAYNMKLSVRRADSVKAYLVSKGIGASRIYTEGKGERQPVKECKGDKKTKELIACLEPNRRVESEAVGSATK
;
A
#
# COMPACT_ATOMS: atom_id res chain seq x y z
N MET A 1 -14.84 37.71 -35.12
CA MET A 1 -15.83 38.52 -34.36
C MET A 1 -15.15 39.07 -33.13
N THR A 2 -14.79 40.36 -33.14
CA THR A 2 -14.27 41.07 -31.97
C THR A 2 -15.43 41.77 -31.27
N ASN A 3 -15.49 41.73 -29.94
CA ASN A 3 -16.28 42.70 -29.21
C ASN A 3 -15.49 43.23 -28.00
N ARG A 4 -15.23 44.54 -28.02
CA ARG A 4 -14.79 45.33 -26.86
C ARG A 4 -16.03 45.93 -26.21
N LEU A 5 -15.93 46.28 -24.93
CA LEU A 5 -16.33 47.53 -24.23
C LEU A 5 -16.48 47.14 -22.74
N SER A 6 -15.96 47.81 -21.70
CA SER A 6 -15.57 49.20 -21.42
C SER A 6 -16.55 49.87 -20.46
N THR A 7 -16.02 50.35 -19.32
CA THR A 7 -16.43 51.54 -18.54
C THR A 7 -17.82 51.61 -17.88
N ALA A 8 -18.07 52.39 -16.80
CA ALA A 8 -17.24 52.94 -15.70
C ALA A 8 -18.15 53.76 -14.72
N LEU A 9 -17.57 54.33 -13.64
CA LEU A 9 -18.13 55.38 -12.75
C LEU A 9 -19.34 54.95 -11.89
N SER A 10 -19.77 55.63 -10.81
CA SER A 10 -19.28 56.82 -10.04
C SER A 10 -19.75 56.65 -8.56
N ALA A 11 -18.96 56.91 -7.52
CA ALA A 11 -18.56 58.20 -6.91
C ALA A 11 -19.63 58.88 -6.03
N ILE A 12 -19.26 59.33 -4.80
CA ILE A 12 -19.74 60.48 -3.98
C ILE A 12 -19.20 60.37 -2.52
N VAL A 13 -18.95 61.42 -1.71
CA VAL A 13 -18.13 62.68 -1.82
C VAL A 13 -18.39 63.62 -0.61
N LEU A 14 -17.37 64.41 -0.16
CA LEU A 14 -17.39 65.47 0.90
C LEU A 14 -17.60 64.98 2.37
N LEU A 15 -17.18 65.64 3.48
CA LEU A 15 -16.50 66.91 3.85
C LEU A 15 -15.85 66.70 5.28
N ALA A 16 -15.14 67.57 6.04
CA ALA A 16 -14.71 68.98 5.99
C ALA A 16 -13.50 69.25 6.96
N PHE A 17 -12.93 70.47 6.89
CA PHE A 17 -12.03 71.16 7.86
C PHE A 17 -10.59 70.62 8.10
N ALA A 18 -9.59 71.45 8.50
CA ALA A 18 -9.24 72.85 8.18
C ALA A 18 -7.89 73.20 8.86
N GLY A 19 -7.04 74.03 8.24
CA GLY A 19 -5.84 74.57 8.90
C GLY A 19 -4.85 75.25 7.96
N CYS A 20 -4.39 76.46 8.30
CA CYS A 20 -3.41 77.22 7.54
C CYS A 20 -1.99 77.05 8.10
N ALA A 21 -0.99 76.93 7.23
CA ALA A 21 0.32 77.60 7.35
C ALA A 21 1.15 77.37 6.08
N ALA A 22 2.08 78.27 5.78
CA ALA A 22 3.11 78.10 4.77
C ALA A 22 4.50 78.34 5.39
N THR A 23 5.55 77.86 4.71
CA THR A 23 6.98 77.88 5.12
C THR A 23 7.35 76.97 6.31
N PRO A 24 8.64 76.58 6.46
CA PRO A 24 9.77 76.71 5.53
C PRO A 24 10.14 75.37 4.84
N GLU A 25 11.09 75.41 3.91
CA GLU A 25 11.69 74.20 3.33
C GLU A 25 12.67 73.55 4.33
N PRO A 26 12.51 72.26 4.70
CA PRO A 26 13.38 71.60 5.66
C PRO A 26 14.68 71.12 5.00
N ALA A 27 15.81 71.34 5.70
CA ALA A 27 17.11 70.82 5.29
C ALA A 27 17.11 69.28 5.15
N PRO A 28 17.95 68.70 4.27
CA PRO A 28 18.00 67.26 4.07
C PRO A 28 18.34 66.52 5.38
N PRO A 29 17.66 65.41 5.69
CA PRO A 29 17.85 64.70 6.95
C PRO A 29 19.25 64.07 7.03
N PRO A 30 19.83 63.94 8.24
CA PRO A 30 21.06 63.18 8.41
C PRO A 30 20.86 61.71 8.01
N PRO A 31 21.92 61.01 7.57
CA PRO A 31 21.83 59.59 7.23
C PRO A 31 21.36 58.78 8.45
N PRO A 32 20.54 57.74 8.26
CA PRO A 32 19.98 56.98 9.37
C PRO A 32 21.09 56.27 10.16
N PRO A 33 20.97 56.17 11.49
CA PRO A 33 21.92 55.41 12.31
C PRO A 33 21.91 53.93 11.89
N ALA A 34 23.08 53.30 11.92
CA ALA A 34 23.22 51.89 11.58
C ALA A 34 22.31 51.00 12.45
N PRO A 35 21.65 49.97 11.88
CA PRO A 35 20.72 49.13 12.63
C PRO A 35 21.45 48.40 13.75
N ALA A 36 20.94 48.52 14.97
CA ALA A 36 21.47 47.79 16.13
C ALA A 36 21.43 46.27 15.89
N PRO A 37 22.41 45.51 16.42
CA PRO A 37 22.45 44.06 16.26
C PRO A 37 21.19 43.44 16.90
N ARG A 38 20.47 42.63 16.12
CA ARG A 38 19.30 41.90 16.62
C ARG A 38 19.74 40.90 17.70
N PRO A 39 18.98 40.74 18.80
CA PRO A 39 19.22 39.66 19.76
C PRO A 39 19.27 38.31 19.06
N ALA A 40 20.23 37.46 19.45
CA ALA A 40 20.32 36.11 18.92
C ALA A 40 19.04 35.31 19.25
N ALA A 41 18.55 34.54 18.30
CA ALA A 41 17.40 33.67 18.51
C ALA A 41 17.75 32.58 19.54
N PRO A 42 16.80 32.13 20.39
CA PRO A 42 17.04 30.99 21.27
C PRO A 42 17.35 29.73 20.45
N PRO A 43 18.16 28.80 20.99
CA PRO A 43 18.52 27.57 20.29
C PRO A 43 17.27 26.73 19.98
N PRO A 44 17.25 25.99 18.86
CA PRO A 44 16.13 25.12 18.52
C PRO A 44 15.95 24.01 19.56
N PRO A 45 14.71 23.53 19.80
CA PRO A 45 14.45 22.44 20.72
C PRO A 45 15.17 21.15 20.26
N PRO A 46 15.59 20.28 21.21
CA PRO A 46 16.25 19.03 20.86
C PRO A 46 15.33 18.12 20.03
N PRO A 47 15.89 17.33 19.10
CA PRO A 47 15.10 16.45 18.24
C PRO A 47 14.34 15.40 19.08
N PRO A 48 13.10 15.03 18.70
CA PRO A 48 12.32 14.03 19.43
C PRO A 48 13.03 12.67 19.41
N ALA A 49 13.00 11.99 20.56
CA ALA A 49 13.68 10.70 20.74
C ALA A 49 13.22 9.66 19.69
N PRO A 50 14.13 8.78 19.23
CA PRO A 50 13.79 7.75 18.24
C PRO A 50 12.72 6.82 18.79
N ARG A 51 11.56 6.79 18.13
CA ARG A 51 10.47 5.85 18.45
C ARG A 51 10.99 4.42 18.29
N PRO A 52 10.64 3.47 19.18
CA PRO A 52 10.98 2.07 18.99
C PRO A 52 10.44 1.60 17.64
N LYS A 53 11.34 1.17 16.74
CA LYS A 53 10.97 0.51 15.49
C LYS A 53 10.15 -0.73 15.87
N ALA A 54 8.95 -0.87 15.33
CA ALA A 54 8.21 -2.11 15.51
C ALA A 54 8.97 -3.24 14.81
N GLU A 55 9.11 -4.40 15.46
CA GLU A 55 9.72 -5.54 14.81
C GLU A 55 8.76 -6.12 13.78
N LYS A 56 9.23 -6.17 12.53
CA LYS A 56 8.49 -6.68 11.40
C LYS A 56 8.44 -8.20 11.46
N ILE A 57 7.25 -8.75 11.54
CA ILE A 57 6.98 -10.19 11.53
C ILE A 57 6.54 -10.59 10.11
N THR A 58 7.26 -11.55 9.53
CA THR A 58 6.84 -12.26 8.32
C THR A 58 6.50 -13.71 8.69
N THR A 59 5.40 -14.25 8.15
CA THR A 59 5.00 -15.66 8.31
C THR A 59 4.43 -16.19 7.00
N ALA A 60 4.92 -17.33 6.54
CA ALA A 60 4.45 -18.00 5.34
C ALA A 60 3.64 -19.27 5.65
N SER A 61 2.71 -19.63 4.76
CA SER A 61 2.03 -20.93 4.72
C SER A 61 1.81 -21.37 3.27
N THR A 62 1.92 -22.69 3.00
CA THR A 62 1.78 -23.25 1.64
C THR A 62 0.78 -24.39 1.64
N VAL A 63 -0.27 -24.23 0.85
CA VAL A 63 -1.38 -25.19 0.71
C VAL A 63 -1.41 -25.81 -0.69
N ASN A 64 -1.77 -27.09 -0.76
CA ASN A 64 -1.83 -27.88 -1.99
C ASN A 64 -3.28 -28.09 -2.45
N PHE A 65 -3.45 -28.33 -3.74
CA PHE A 65 -4.74 -28.54 -4.39
C PHE A 65 -4.73 -29.80 -5.26
N ASP A 66 -5.88 -30.46 -5.31
CA ASP A 66 -6.07 -31.62 -6.18
C ASP A 66 -6.04 -31.22 -7.66
N PHE A 67 -5.82 -32.22 -8.51
CA PHE A 67 -5.77 -32.03 -9.95
C PHE A 67 -7.07 -31.40 -10.48
N ASP A 68 -6.94 -30.33 -11.26
CA ASP A 68 -8.04 -29.55 -11.83
C ASP A 68 -9.03 -28.94 -10.80
N ARG A 69 -8.64 -28.82 -9.53
CA ARG A 69 -9.46 -28.23 -8.45
C ARG A 69 -8.87 -26.96 -7.87
N TYR A 70 -9.75 -26.10 -7.38
CA TYR A 70 -9.47 -24.91 -6.56
C TYR A 70 -10.17 -24.97 -5.17
N VAL A 71 -10.81 -26.08 -4.84
CA VAL A 71 -11.42 -26.30 -3.51
C VAL A 71 -10.33 -26.58 -2.48
N ILE A 72 -10.37 -25.91 -1.33
CA ILE A 72 -9.42 -26.12 -0.23
C ILE A 72 -9.73 -27.44 0.50
N ARG A 73 -8.80 -28.40 0.38
CA ARG A 73 -8.80 -29.70 1.05
C ARG A 73 -8.78 -29.58 2.59
N PRO A 74 -9.22 -30.60 3.35
CA PRO A 74 -9.20 -30.55 4.82
C PRO A 74 -7.81 -30.34 5.44
N ASP A 75 -6.75 -30.95 4.89
CA ASP A 75 -5.36 -30.77 5.32
C ASP A 75 -4.85 -29.35 5.07
N ALA A 76 -5.22 -28.77 3.93
CA ALA A 76 -4.94 -27.36 3.61
C ALA A 76 -5.65 -26.38 4.56
N ARG A 77 -6.85 -26.71 5.07
CA ARG A 77 -7.56 -25.85 6.04
C ARG A 77 -6.79 -25.72 7.36
N SER A 78 -6.23 -26.82 7.89
CA SER A 78 -5.42 -26.77 9.12
C SER A 78 -4.25 -25.79 8.98
N LYS A 79 -3.51 -25.86 7.88
CA LYS A 79 -2.38 -24.96 7.59
C LYS A 79 -2.76 -23.47 7.46
N LEU A 80 -4.01 -23.17 7.11
CA LEU A 80 -4.54 -21.80 7.06
C LEU A 80 -5.04 -21.35 8.44
N ASP A 81 -5.58 -22.26 9.24
CA ASP A 81 -5.93 -21.99 10.64
C ASP A 81 -4.70 -21.78 11.52
N ASP A 82 -3.60 -22.50 11.26
CA ASP A 82 -2.28 -22.25 11.87
C ASP A 82 -1.74 -20.86 11.51
N LEU A 83 -1.94 -20.40 10.26
CA LEU A 83 -1.57 -19.06 9.81
C LEU A 83 -2.44 -18.00 10.52
N VAL A 84 -3.76 -18.18 10.53
CA VAL A 84 -4.71 -17.29 11.26
C VAL A 84 -4.35 -17.24 12.75
N GLY A 85 -3.97 -18.35 13.37
CA GLY A 85 -3.54 -18.42 14.77
C GLY A 85 -2.32 -17.55 15.06
N LYS A 86 -1.28 -17.65 14.21
CA LYS A 86 -0.05 -16.83 14.33
C LYS A 86 -0.32 -15.32 14.14
N LEU A 87 -1.31 -14.96 13.33
CA LEU A 87 -1.66 -13.57 13.05
C LEU A 87 -2.51 -12.90 14.14
N ARG A 88 -2.89 -13.60 15.21
CA ARG A 88 -3.69 -13.01 16.32
C ARG A 88 -2.92 -12.01 17.18
N SER A 89 -1.59 -12.10 17.22
CA SER A 89 -0.70 -11.23 18.02
C SER A 89 0.21 -10.36 17.13
N VAL A 90 -0.28 -10.02 15.94
CA VAL A 90 0.43 -9.23 14.92
C VAL A 90 -0.54 -8.17 14.39
N ASP A 91 -0.15 -6.90 14.32
CA ASP A 91 -0.87 -5.96 13.46
C ASP A 91 -0.48 -6.25 12.02
N LEU A 92 -1.32 -7.07 11.37
CA LEU A 92 -1.15 -7.55 10.01
C LEU A 92 -1.19 -6.39 9.01
N GLU A 93 -0.07 -6.04 8.39
CA GLU A 93 -0.03 -5.04 7.31
C GLU A 93 -0.67 -5.60 6.04
N VAL A 94 -0.25 -6.79 5.59
CA VAL A 94 -0.67 -7.39 4.32
C VAL A 94 -0.48 -8.91 4.27
N ILE A 95 -1.35 -9.60 3.53
CA ILE A 95 -1.16 -10.99 3.06
C ILE A 95 -1.11 -10.97 1.52
N ILE A 96 -0.12 -11.65 0.95
CA ILE A 96 -0.01 -11.90 -0.49
C ILE A 96 -0.19 -13.40 -0.70
N ALA A 97 -1.27 -13.78 -1.39
CA ALA A 97 -1.57 -15.16 -1.76
C ALA A 97 -1.29 -15.39 -3.25
N VAL A 98 -0.23 -16.13 -3.55
CA VAL A 98 0.23 -16.42 -4.92
C VAL A 98 -0.17 -17.85 -5.30
N GLY A 99 -1.03 -17.98 -6.30
CA GLY A 99 -1.52 -19.25 -6.81
C GLY A 99 -0.69 -19.78 -7.98
N HIS A 100 -0.56 -21.11 -8.03
CA HIS A 100 0.19 -21.83 -9.05
C HIS A 100 -0.61 -23.01 -9.64
N ALA A 101 -0.20 -23.46 -10.82
CA ALA A 101 -0.70 -24.65 -11.50
C ALA A 101 0.46 -25.61 -11.82
N ASP A 102 0.11 -26.84 -12.20
CA ASP A 102 1.04 -27.72 -12.88
C ASP A 102 0.91 -27.58 -14.41
N ARG A 103 1.90 -28.08 -15.15
CA ARG A 103 2.00 -27.90 -16.62
C ARG A 103 0.99 -28.72 -17.45
N ILE A 104 -0.01 -29.39 -16.84
CA ILE A 104 -1.03 -30.15 -17.57
C ILE A 104 -2.22 -29.24 -17.88
N GLY A 105 -2.09 -28.42 -18.92
CA GLY A 105 -3.13 -27.51 -19.39
C GLY A 105 -2.63 -26.64 -20.54
N SER A 106 -3.33 -25.55 -20.80
CA SER A 106 -2.76 -24.40 -21.52
C SER A 106 -2.50 -23.26 -20.54
N ASP A 107 -1.51 -22.43 -20.80
CA ASP A 107 -1.12 -21.27 -19.99
C ASP A 107 -2.33 -20.42 -19.59
N ALA A 108 -3.22 -20.16 -20.55
CA ALA A 108 -4.43 -19.35 -20.35
C ALA A 108 -5.49 -20.03 -19.46
N TYR A 109 -5.52 -21.36 -19.41
CA TYR A 109 -6.36 -22.13 -18.47
C TYR A 109 -5.73 -22.14 -17.07
N ASN A 110 -4.46 -22.52 -17.00
CA ASN A 110 -3.68 -22.62 -15.78
C ASN A 110 -3.56 -21.28 -15.04
N MET A 111 -3.37 -20.18 -15.76
CA MET A 111 -3.42 -18.83 -15.20
C MET A 111 -4.76 -18.58 -14.48
N LYS A 112 -5.89 -18.83 -15.13
CA LYS A 112 -7.23 -18.68 -14.54
C LYS A 112 -7.47 -19.62 -13.35
N LEU A 113 -6.99 -20.86 -13.42
CA LEU A 113 -7.06 -21.82 -12.31
C LEU A 113 -6.20 -21.37 -11.11
N SER A 114 -5.03 -20.81 -11.37
CA SER A 114 -4.11 -20.31 -10.35
C SER A 114 -4.66 -19.10 -9.59
N VAL A 115 -5.29 -18.14 -10.29
CA VAL A 115 -6.03 -17.02 -9.67
C VAL A 115 -7.17 -17.55 -8.79
N ARG A 116 -8.01 -18.47 -9.30
CA ARG A 116 -9.12 -19.07 -8.54
C ARG A 116 -8.66 -19.79 -7.26
N ARG A 117 -7.47 -20.38 -7.25
CA ARG A 117 -6.88 -20.98 -6.04
C ARG A 117 -6.50 -19.92 -5.01
N ALA A 118 -5.83 -18.84 -5.43
CA ALA A 118 -5.50 -17.71 -4.57
C ALA A 118 -6.76 -17.04 -3.99
N ASP A 119 -7.78 -16.80 -4.83
CA ASP A 119 -9.07 -16.24 -4.41
C ASP A 119 -9.81 -17.14 -3.43
N SER A 120 -9.71 -18.47 -3.58
CA SER A 120 -10.27 -19.43 -2.61
C SER A 120 -9.59 -19.32 -1.25
N VAL A 121 -8.26 -19.15 -1.20
CA VAL A 121 -7.52 -18.91 0.04
C VAL A 121 -7.90 -17.56 0.65
N LYS A 122 -8.02 -16.49 -0.16
CA LYS A 122 -8.53 -15.19 0.30
C LYS A 122 -9.93 -15.31 0.91
N ALA A 123 -10.86 -16.00 0.27
CA ALA A 123 -12.21 -16.21 0.80
C ALA A 123 -12.21 -16.99 2.12
N TYR A 124 -11.30 -17.95 2.29
CA TYR A 124 -11.12 -18.68 3.55
C TYR A 124 -10.56 -17.80 4.67
N LEU A 125 -9.51 -17.03 4.39
CA LEU A 125 -8.92 -16.11 5.38
C LEU A 125 -9.92 -15.01 5.79
N VAL A 126 -10.75 -14.53 4.87
CA VAL A 126 -11.86 -13.61 5.17
C VAL A 126 -12.93 -14.25 6.04
N SER A 127 -13.32 -15.51 5.81
CA SER A 127 -14.29 -16.21 6.69
C SER A 127 -13.73 -16.53 8.08
N LYS A 128 -12.41 -16.41 8.26
CA LYS A 128 -11.71 -16.47 9.57
C LYS A 128 -11.51 -15.10 10.22
N GLY A 129 -12.07 -14.03 9.65
CA GLY A 129 -12.09 -12.67 10.22
C GLY A 129 -10.98 -11.73 9.74
N ILE A 130 -10.11 -12.14 8.81
CA ILE A 130 -9.08 -11.25 8.26
C ILE A 130 -9.72 -10.29 7.26
N GLY A 131 -9.51 -8.98 7.46
CA GLY A 131 -10.09 -7.94 6.59
C GLY A 131 -9.66 -8.10 5.12
N ALA A 132 -10.64 -8.18 4.21
CA ALA A 132 -10.42 -8.48 2.79
C ALA A 132 -9.53 -7.48 2.03
N SER A 133 -9.35 -6.27 2.58
CA SER A 133 -8.44 -5.21 2.11
C SER A 133 -6.97 -5.46 2.48
N ARG A 134 -6.70 -6.26 3.52
CA ARG A 134 -5.35 -6.70 3.91
C ARG A 134 -4.89 -7.94 3.10
N ILE A 135 -5.66 -8.45 2.14
CA ILE A 135 -5.32 -9.66 1.36
C ILE A 135 -5.30 -9.38 -0.15
N TYR A 136 -4.17 -9.63 -0.80
CA TYR A 136 -3.99 -9.56 -2.25
C TYR A 136 -3.82 -10.95 -2.84
N THR A 137 -4.34 -11.17 -4.05
CA THR A 137 -4.26 -12.45 -4.77
C THR A 137 -3.57 -12.26 -6.12
N GLU A 138 -2.68 -13.19 -6.47
CA GLU A 138 -2.03 -13.24 -7.79
C GLU A 138 -2.05 -14.68 -8.32
N GLY A 139 -2.16 -14.85 -9.64
CA GLY A 139 -1.93 -16.13 -10.31
C GLY A 139 -0.65 -16.11 -11.13
N LYS A 140 0.13 -17.19 -11.07
CA LYS A 140 1.36 -17.37 -11.87
C LYS A 140 1.24 -18.43 -12.96
N GLY A 141 0.12 -19.17 -13.00
CA GLY A 141 -0.01 -20.36 -13.86
C GLY A 141 1.02 -21.43 -13.51
N GLU A 142 1.54 -22.11 -14.52
CA GLU A 142 2.62 -23.11 -14.45
C GLU A 142 4.04 -22.51 -14.40
N ARG A 143 4.17 -21.19 -14.59
CA ARG A 143 5.45 -20.48 -14.84
C ARG A 143 6.48 -20.52 -13.71
N GLN A 144 6.10 -21.02 -12.54
CA GLN A 144 6.96 -21.13 -11.36
C GLN A 144 6.80 -22.53 -10.72
N PRO A 145 7.33 -23.57 -11.40
CA PRO A 145 7.34 -24.93 -10.86
C PRO A 145 8.34 -25.03 -9.71
N VAL A 146 8.02 -25.88 -8.73
CA VAL A 146 8.90 -26.28 -7.61
C VAL A 146 9.36 -27.73 -7.71
N LYS A 147 8.80 -28.49 -8.66
CA LYS A 147 9.19 -29.86 -8.95
C LYS A 147 9.02 -30.20 -10.43
N GLU A 148 10.09 -30.72 -11.03
CA GLU A 148 10.07 -31.25 -12.39
C GLU A 148 9.71 -32.74 -12.43
N CYS A 149 9.00 -33.13 -13.49
CA CYS A 149 8.50 -34.48 -13.72
C CYS A 149 8.58 -34.85 -15.20
N LYS A 150 9.12 -36.03 -15.51
CA LYS A 150 9.37 -36.50 -16.88
C LYS A 150 8.09 -36.95 -17.61
N GLY A 151 8.04 -36.70 -18.91
CA GLY A 151 6.98 -37.16 -19.82
C GLY A 151 5.77 -36.23 -19.88
N ASP A 152 5.13 -36.14 -21.05
CA ASP A 152 4.15 -35.08 -21.36
C ASP A 152 2.72 -35.60 -21.57
N LYS A 153 2.55 -36.92 -21.55
CA LYS A 153 1.24 -37.56 -21.58
C LYS A 153 0.59 -37.42 -20.21
N LYS A 154 -0.68 -36.99 -20.17
CA LYS A 154 -1.50 -36.88 -18.96
C LYS A 154 -1.80 -38.27 -18.38
N THR A 155 -0.87 -38.84 -17.60
CA THR A 155 -1.05 -40.09 -16.86
C THR A 155 -1.27 -39.83 -15.36
N LYS A 156 -1.69 -40.84 -14.59
CA LYS A 156 -1.91 -40.71 -13.14
C LYS A 156 -0.60 -40.43 -12.41
N GLU A 157 0.48 -41.04 -12.89
CA GLU A 157 1.83 -40.97 -12.33
C GLU A 157 2.42 -39.57 -12.52
N LEU A 158 2.20 -38.95 -13.69
CA LEU A 158 2.57 -37.56 -13.94
C LEU A 158 1.76 -36.59 -13.07
N ILE A 159 0.43 -36.78 -12.96
CA ILE A 159 -0.46 -35.97 -12.13
C ILE A 159 -0.07 -36.04 -10.64
N ALA A 160 0.28 -37.23 -10.14
CA ALA A 160 0.77 -37.42 -8.78
C ALA A 160 2.16 -36.79 -8.59
N CYS A 161 3.07 -37.00 -9.55
CA CYS A 161 4.41 -36.42 -9.49
C CYS A 161 4.35 -34.88 -9.37
N LEU A 162 3.48 -34.22 -10.14
CA LEU A 162 3.33 -32.77 -10.21
C LEU A 162 2.54 -32.12 -9.05
N GLU A 163 2.06 -32.88 -8.04
CA GLU A 163 1.27 -32.32 -6.93
C GLU A 163 1.90 -31.09 -6.23
N PRO A 164 3.22 -31.01 -5.98
CA PRO A 164 3.82 -29.83 -5.37
C PRO A 164 3.62 -28.53 -6.18
N ASN A 165 3.43 -28.60 -7.50
CA ASN A 165 3.20 -27.40 -8.32
C ASN A 165 1.78 -26.86 -8.19
N ARG A 166 0.80 -27.70 -7.81
CA ARG A 166 -0.59 -27.29 -7.55
C ARG A 166 -0.75 -26.68 -6.16
N ARG A 167 -0.21 -25.47 -5.97
CA ARG A 167 -0.13 -24.82 -4.67
C ARG A 167 -0.67 -23.38 -4.66
N VAL A 168 -0.96 -22.88 -3.46
CA VAL A 168 -0.92 -21.45 -3.15
C VAL A 168 0.11 -21.25 -2.05
N GLU A 169 1.02 -20.31 -2.29
CA GLU A 169 1.90 -19.74 -1.26
C GLU A 169 1.20 -18.52 -0.67
N SER A 170 1.27 -18.33 0.64
CA SER A 170 0.68 -17.17 1.33
C SER A 170 1.68 -16.60 2.31
N GLU A 171 2.25 -15.45 1.97
CA GLU A 171 3.10 -14.66 2.86
C GLU A 171 2.26 -13.60 3.56
N ALA A 172 2.29 -13.60 4.89
CA ALA A 172 1.70 -12.57 5.72
C ALA A 172 2.80 -11.73 6.38
N VAL A 173 2.63 -10.42 6.34
CA VAL A 173 3.55 -9.40 6.83
C VAL A 173 2.81 -8.49 7.80
N GLY A 174 3.43 -8.16 8.91
CA GLY A 174 2.94 -7.16 9.85
C GLY A 174 3.97 -6.79 10.90
N SER A 175 3.51 -6.18 11.98
CA SER A 175 4.34 -5.74 13.10
C SER A 175 3.87 -6.36 14.42
N ALA A 176 4.79 -6.62 15.35
CA ALA A 176 4.44 -7.12 16.68
C ALA A 176 3.46 -6.17 17.41
N THR A 177 2.36 -6.71 17.95
CA THR A 177 1.44 -5.94 18.80
C THR A 177 2.15 -5.55 20.11
N LYS A 178 1.97 -4.30 20.55
CA LYS A 178 2.53 -3.76 21.81
C LYS A 178 1.58 -3.94 22.98
#